data_AF-A0A1W6CH56-F1
#
_entry.id   AF-A0A1W6CH56-F1
#
_cell.length_a   1.000
_cell.length_b   1.000
_cell.length_c   1.000
_cell.angle_alpha   90.00
_cell.angle_beta   90.00
_cell.angle_gamma   90.00
#
_symmetry.space_group_name_H-M   'P 1'
#
loop_
_entity.id
_entity.type
_entity.pdbx_description
1 polymer ?
#
loop_
_entity_poly.entity_id
_entity_poly.type
_entity_poly.pdbx_seq_one_letter_code
_entity_poly.pdbx_strand_id
1 'polypeptide(L)'
;MPQEGNRRPSLTGPTNALLISSGELHRHHTAALAFGLLGVLFGVFASTFTGLMLATPKEYIMMLGGLAMLRVLHGSFISSFGTGKFTLGALISLLVTVADISLLNIGAAFWGLVAGFAVSSMMERHDFAELAAKA
;
A
#
# COMPACT_ATOMS: atom_id res chain seq x y z
N MET A 1 -22.18 28.70 -13.51
CA MET A 1 -21.55 28.11 -12.31
C MET A 1 -21.37 26.61 -12.56
N PRO A 2 -20.17 26.13 -12.93
CA PRO A 2 -19.94 24.72 -13.21
C PRO A 2 -19.83 23.92 -11.91
N GLN A 3 -20.44 22.75 -11.89
CA GLN A 3 -20.47 21.79 -10.78
C GLN A 3 -19.15 20.99 -10.74
N GLU A 4 -18.14 21.46 -9.99
CA GLU A 4 -16.96 20.65 -9.63
C GLU A 4 -17.26 19.76 -8.42
N GLY A 5 -18.02 18.68 -8.67
CA GLY A 5 -18.38 17.68 -7.67
C GLY A 5 -17.30 16.63 -7.46
N ASN A 6 -16.45 16.84 -6.45
CA ASN A 6 -15.99 15.81 -5.49
C ASN A 6 -15.46 14.47 -6.07
N ARG A 7 -14.25 14.46 -6.62
CA ARG A 7 -13.48 13.23 -6.88
C ARG A 7 -12.88 12.71 -5.57
N ARG A 8 -13.66 12.00 -4.75
CA ARG A 8 -13.09 11.28 -3.59
C ARG A 8 -12.33 10.05 -4.09
N PRO A 9 -11.03 9.92 -3.79
CA PRO A 9 -10.31 8.68 -4.10
C PRO A 9 -11.00 7.53 -3.37
N SER A 10 -11.49 6.54 -4.12
CA SER A 10 -12.15 5.36 -3.56
C SER A 10 -11.07 4.43 -2.99
N LEU A 11 -10.95 4.42 -1.66
CA LEU A 11 -10.05 3.55 -0.89
C LEU A 11 -10.28 2.04 -1.12
N THR A 12 -11.35 1.66 -1.82
CA THR A 12 -11.71 0.26 -2.15
C THR A 12 -10.90 -0.35 -3.29
N GLY A 13 -10.13 0.44 -4.03
CA GLY A 13 -9.24 -0.05 -5.11
C GLY A 13 -8.33 -1.22 -4.69
N PRO A 14 -7.47 -1.05 -3.66
CA PRO A 14 -6.57 -2.12 -3.21
C PRO A 14 -7.32 -3.34 -2.67
N THR A 15 -8.44 -3.17 -1.97
CA THR A 15 -9.23 -4.29 -1.43
C THR A 15 -9.81 -5.15 -2.55
N ASN A 16 -10.33 -4.54 -3.61
CA ASN A 16 -10.86 -5.27 -4.76
C ASN A 16 -9.75 -6.04 -5.51
N ALA A 17 -8.57 -5.43 -5.67
CA ALA A 17 -7.41 -6.08 -6.27
C ALA A 17 -6.93 -7.30 -5.46
N LEU A 18 -6.87 -7.17 -4.12
CA LEU A 18 -6.51 -8.28 -3.22
C LEU A 18 -7.53 -9.43 -3.29
N LEU A 19 -8.82 -9.12 -3.30
CA LEU A 19 -9.89 -10.12 -3.39
C LEU A 19 -9.81 -10.93 -4.70
N ILE A 20 -9.51 -10.28 -5.82
CA ILE A 20 -9.46 -10.92 -7.14
C ILE A 20 -8.14 -11.66 -7.37
N SER A 21 -7.03 -11.24 -6.74
CA SER A 21 -5.73 -11.93 -6.80
C SER A 21 -5.72 -13.32 -6.15
N SER A 22 -6.81 -13.73 -5.49
CA SER A 22 -6.92 -14.99 -4.73
C SER A 22 -7.14 -16.25 -5.59
N GLY A 23 -7.20 -16.11 -6.91
CA GLY A 23 -7.08 -17.20 -7.88
C GLY A 23 -8.35 -17.99 -8.24
N GLU A 24 -9.40 -17.98 -7.41
CA GLU A 24 -10.63 -18.77 -7.67
C GLU A 24 -11.90 -17.92 -7.58
N LEU A 25 -12.55 -17.72 -8.73
CA LEU A 25 -13.76 -16.91 -8.91
C LEU A 25 -14.90 -17.25 -7.93
N HIS A 26 -15.00 -18.52 -7.52
CA HIS A 26 -16.02 -19.01 -6.59
C HIS A 26 -15.67 -18.73 -5.10
N ARG A 27 -14.39 -18.67 -4.74
CA ARG A 27 -13.91 -18.31 -3.39
C ARG A 27 -13.86 -16.81 -3.14
N HIS A 28 -13.84 -15.99 -4.19
CA HIS A 28 -13.82 -14.53 -4.08
C HIS A 28 -15.08 -13.98 -3.39
N HIS A 29 -16.25 -14.57 -3.66
CA HIS A 29 -17.51 -14.16 -3.01
C HIS A 29 -17.48 -14.46 -1.51
N THR A 30 -16.98 -15.64 -1.12
CA THR A 30 -16.82 -16.02 0.28
C THR A 30 -15.78 -15.17 0.99
N ALA A 31 -14.65 -14.85 0.32
CA ALA A 31 -13.61 -13.97 0.87
C ALA A 31 -14.12 -12.53 1.05
N ALA A 32 -14.89 -12.01 0.08
CA ALA A 32 -15.49 -10.68 0.16
C ALA A 32 -16.55 -10.60 1.27
N LEU A 33 -17.40 -11.62 1.40
CA LEU A 33 -18.38 -11.73 2.48
C LEU A 33 -17.71 -11.84 3.85
N ALA A 34 -16.67 -12.66 3.97
CA ALA A 34 -15.91 -12.80 5.22
C ALA A 34 -15.20 -11.49 5.59
N PHE A 35 -14.57 -10.82 4.63
CA PHE A 35 -13.93 -9.51 4.85
C PHE A 35 -14.96 -8.44 5.25
N GLY A 36 -16.11 -8.40 4.59
CA GLY A 36 -17.21 -7.50 4.93
C GLY A 36 -17.77 -7.78 6.32
N LEU A 37 -18.03 -9.05 6.65
CA LEU A 37 -18.53 -9.47 7.97
C LEU A 37 -17.53 -9.12 9.08
N LEU A 38 -16.24 -9.41 8.88
CA LEU A 38 -15.19 -9.02 9.82
C LEU A 38 -15.08 -7.50 9.95
N GLY A 39 -15.23 -6.75 8.86
CA GLY A 39 -15.25 -5.29 8.87
C GLY A 39 -16.41 -4.71 9.69
N VAL A 40 -17.62 -5.26 9.54
CA VAL A 40 -18.79 -4.87 10.35
C VAL A 40 -18.56 -5.23 11.81
N LEU A 41 -18.10 -6.44 12.10
CA LEU A 41 -17.79 -6.87 13.46
C LEU A 41 -16.77 -5.93 14.09
N PHE A 42 -15.64 -5.69 13.41
CA PHE A 42 -14.61 -4.77 13.87
C PHE A 42 -15.15 -3.36 14.05
N GLY A 43 -16.03 -2.86 13.17
CA GLY A 43 -16.68 -1.56 13.31
C GLY A 43 -17.55 -1.43 14.57
N VAL A 44 -18.30 -2.48 14.90
CA VAL A 44 -19.10 -2.52 16.14
C VAL A 44 -18.20 -2.51 17.37
N PHE A 45 -17.18 -3.38 17.41
CA PHE A 45 -16.20 -3.42 18.50
C PHE A 45 -15.31 -2.17 18.59
N ALA A 46 -15.07 -1.49 17.47
CA ALA A 46 -14.25 -0.29 17.39
C ALA A 46 -14.83 0.82 18.27
N SER A 47 -16.15 1.00 18.31
CA SER A 47 -16.79 2.01 19.18
C SER A 47 -16.46 1.82 20.66
N THR A 48 -16.50 0.58 21.15
CA THR A 48 -16.12 0.21 22.52
C THR A 48 -14.62 0.40 22.76
N PHE A 49 -13.79 -0.04 21.82
CA PHE A 49 -12.33 0.08 21.92
C PHE A 49 -11.85 1.54 21.88
N THR A 50 -12.43 2.35 20.98
CA THR A 50 -12.17 3.79 20.90
C THR A 50 -12.53 4.47 22.21
N GLY A 51 -13.68 4.13 22.84
CA GLY A 51 -14.04 4.64 24.17
C GLY A 51 -12.98 4.35 25.25
N LEU A 52 -12.41 3.14 25.25
CA LEU A 52 -11.33 2.76 26.16
C LEU A 52 -10.01 3.49 25.84
N MET A 53 -9.70 3.66 24.55
CA MET A 53 -8.50 4.38 24.11
C MET A 53 -8.55 5.87 24.45
N LEU A 54 -9.71 6.53 24.36
CA LEU A 54 -9.87 7.93 24.78
C LEU A 54 -9.65 8.14 26.29
N ALA A 55 -9.81 7.09 27.12
CA ALA A 55 -9.46 7.14 28.54
C ALA A 55 -7.94 7.01 28.79
N THR A 56 -7.17 6.65 27.76
CA THR A 56 -5.72 6.42 27.83
C THR A 56 -4.96 7.65 27.27
N PRO A 57 -3.73 7.96 27.71
CA PRO A 57 -2.97 9.09 27.18
C PRO A 57 -2.73 9.02 25.66
N LYS A 58 -2.75 10.17 24.99
CA LYS A 58 -2.57 10.30 23.53
C LYS A 58 -1.26 9.70 23.02
N GLU A 59 -0.23 9.70 23.86
CA GLU A 59 1.09 9.14 23.58
C GLU A 59 1.02 7.62 23.38
N TYR A 60 0.15 6.92 24.11
CA TYR A 60 -0.03 5.47 23.97
C TYR A 60 -0.59 5.10 22.60
N ILE A 61 -1.57 5.86 22.12
CA ILE A 61 -2.21 5.63 20.81
C ILE A 61 -1.20 5.87 19.69
N MET A 62 -0.41 6.94 19.77
CA MET A 62 0.64 7.23 18.79
C MET A 62 1.71 6.14 18.76
N MET A 63 2.13 5.63 19.92
CA MET A 63 3.09 4.52 20.02
C MET A 63 2.55 3.24 19.39
N LEU A 64 1.30 2.84 19.69
CA LEU A 64 0.69 1.66 19.07
C LEU A 64 0.54 1.81 17.55
N GLY A 65 0.12 2.99 17.09
CA GLY A 65 0.03 3.29 15.66
C GLY A 65 1.39 3.18 14.96
N GLY A 66 2.46 3.72 15.58
CA GLY A 66 3.83 3.60 15.09
C GLY A 66 4.31 2.15 15.03
N LEU A 67 4.13 1.38 16.10
CA LEU A 67 4.49 -0.04 16.16
C LEU A 67 3.74 -0.89 15.12
N ALA A 68 2.46 -0.57 14.87
CA ALA A 68 1.67 -1.22 13.83
C ALA A 68 2.21 -0.91 12.42
N MET A 69 2.56 0.34 12.15
CA MET A 69 3.17 0.75 10.87
C MET A 69 4.56 0.13 10.65
N LEU A 70 5.38 -0.01 11.69
CA LEU A 70 6.70 -0.65 11.57
C LEU A 70 6.60 -2.08 11.01
N ARG A 71 5.58 -2.85 11.43
CA ARG A 71 5.35 -4.21 10.91
C ARG A 71 5.03 -4.21 9.42
N VAL A 72 4.18 -3.28 8.98
CA VAL A 72 3.80 -3.13 7.56
C VAL A 72 5.02 -2.71 6.73
N LEU A 73 5.77 -1.71 7.19
CA LEU A 73 6.98 -1.23 6.52
C LEU A 73 8.03 -2.34 6.36
N HIS A 74 8.25 -3.12 7.41
CA HIS A 74 9.15 -4.27 7.38
C HIS A 74 8.73 -5.31 6.33
N GLY A 75 7.44 -5.64 6.26
CA GLY A 75 6.91 -6.55 5.24
C GLY A 75 7.12 -6.02 3.81
N SER A 76 6.87 -4.73 3.60
CA SER A 76 7.11 -4.07 2.31
C SER A 76 8.59 -4.07 1.91
N PHE A 77 9.52 -3.89 2.85
CA PHE A 77 10.95 -3.95 2.59
C PHE A 77 11.42 -5.37 2.25
N ILE A 78 10.98 -6.39 2.99
CA ILE A 78 11.29 -7.78 2.64
C ILE A 78 10.74 -8.10 1.24
N SER A 79 9.51 -7.68 0.95
CA SER A 79 8.90 -7.94 -0.36
C SER A 79 9.59 -7.19 -1.51
N SER A 80 10.09 -5.97 -1.28
CA SER A 80 10.66 -5.13 -2.33
C SER A 80 12.15 -5.38 -2.56
N PHE A 81 12.90 -5.73 -1.51
CA PHE A 81 14.35 -5.92 -1.55
C PHE A 81 14.78 -7.39 -1.41
N GLY A 82 13.90 -8.28 -0.96
CA GLY A 82 14.25 -9.68 -0.67
C GLY A 82 14.41 -10.58 -1.90
N THR A 83 13.84 -10.19 -3.05
CA THR A 83 13.93 -10.96 -4.30
C THR A 83 15.24 -10.79 -5.07
N GLY A 84 16.12 -9.85 -4.66
CA GLY A 84 17.40 -9.57 -5.31
C GLY A 84 17.32 -8.89 -6.67
N LYS A 85 16.18 -8.99 -7.36
CA LYS A 85 15.86 -8.34 -8.64
C LYS A 85 15.15 -7.02 -8.41
N PHE A 86 15.44 -6.02 -9.23
CA PHE A 86 14.82 -4.68 -9.17
C PHE A 86 15.06 -3.89 -7.87
N THR A 87 16.09 -4.27 -7.12
CA THR A 87 16.44 -3.71 -5.81
C THR A 87 16.81 -2.23 -5.91
N LEU A 88 17.53 -1.84 -6.97
CA LEU A 88 17.99 -0.46 -7.13
C LEU A 88 16.82 0.45 -7.50
N GLY A 89 15.93 -0.01 -8.38
CA GLY A 89 14.67 0.69 -8.68
C GLY A 89 13.77 0.89 -7.45
N ALA A 90 13.62 -0.15 -6.63
CA ALA A 90 12.84 -0.09 -5.38
C ALA A 90 13.44 0.93 -4.38
N LEU A 91 14.77 1.00 -4.28
CA LEU A 91 15.46 1.93 -3.40
C LEU A 91 15.25 3.39 -3.83
N ILE A 92 15.38 3.66 -5.13
CA ILE A 92 15.14 5.00 -5.67
C ILE A 92 13.67 5.41 -5.49
N SER A 93 12.72 4.51 -5.73
CA SER A 93 11.30 4.77 -5.51
C SER A 93 10.99 5.15 -4.07
N LEU A 94 11.55 4.40 -3.11
CA LEU A 94 11.42 4.68 -1.69
C LEU A 94 12.05 6.03 -1.33
N LEU A 95 13.27 6.30 -1.80
CA LEU A 95 14.01 7.52 -1.48
C LEU A 95 13.28 8.78 -1.99
N VAL A 96 12.78 8.75 -3.23
CA VAL A 96 12.03 9.87 -3.81
C VAL A 96 10.69 10.07 -3.08
N THR A 97 10.02 8.98 -2.67
CA THR A 97 8.78 9.05 -1.90
C THR A 97 9.01 9.66 -0.51
N VAL A 98 10.07 9.25 0.20
CA VAL A 98 10.42 9.76 1.53
C VAL A 98 10.97 11.19 1.46
N ALA A 99 11.64 11.57 0.37
CA ALA A 99 12.11 12.92 0.14
C ALA A 99 10.97 13.94 -0.04
N ASP A 100 9.73 13.48 -0.20
CA ASP A 100 8.52 14.29 -0.33
C ASP A 100 8.58 15.32 -1.48
N ILE A 101 9.32 15.01 -2.53
CA ILE A 101 9.51 15.90 -3.68
C ILE A 101 8.24 15.92 -4.52
N SER A 102 7.44 16.96 -4.35
CA SER A 102 6.22 17.19 -5.13
C SER A 102 6.53 18.07 -6.35
N LEU A 103 6.61 17.46 -7.53
CA LEU A 103 6.68 18.18 -8.81
C LEU A 103 5.29 18.27 -9.45
N LEU A 104 4.93 19.44 -9.99
CA LEU A 104 3.70 19.65 -10.78
C LEU A 104 2.37 19.42 -10.03
N ASN A 105 2.32 19.67 -8.72
CA ASN A 105 1.15 19.40 -7.86
C ASN A 105 0.80 17.90 -7.72
N ILE A 106 1.67 17.00 -8.22
CA ILE A 106 1.51 15.55 -8.09
C ILE A 106 2.39 15.08 -6.93
N GLY A 107 1.80 14.31 -6.01
CA GLY A 107 2.49 13.86 -4.80
C GLY A 107 3.69 12.95 -5.06
N ALA A 108 4.62 12.93 -4.12
CA ALA A 108 5.90 12.23 -4.20
C ALA A 108 5.80 10.74 -4.51
N ALA A 109 4.71 10.07 -4.10
CA ALA A 109 4.49 8.64 -4.36
C ALA A 109 4.41 8.31 -5.86
N PHE A 110 3.83 9.20 -6.67
CA PHE A 110 3.77 9.00 -8.12
C PHE A 110 5.15 9.14 -8.76
N TRP A 111 5.86 10.22 -8.42
CA TRP A 111 7.21 10.47 -8.93
C TRP A 111 8.22 9.44 -8.45
N GLY A 112 8.06 8.93 -7.23
CA GLY A 112 8.84 7.81 -6.72
C GLY A 112 8.67 6.56 -7.57
N LEU A 113 7.43 6.19 -7.89
CA LEU A 113 7.16 5.06 -8.77
C LEU A 113 7.75 5.26 -10.17
N VAL A 114 7.56 6.44 -10.79
CA VAL A 114 8.07 6.74 -12.13
C VAL A 114 9.61 6.73 -12.16
N ALA A 115 10.26 7.40 -11.21
CA ALA A 115 11.72 7.45 -11.13
C ALA A 115 12.32 6.08 -10.82
N GLY A 116 11.74 5.35 -9.86
CA GLY A 116 12.16 3.98 -9.54
C GLY A 116 12.01 3.04 -10.73
N PHE A 117 10.90 3.12 -11.46
CA PHE A 117 10.69 2.34 -12.68
C PHE A 117 11.68 2.72 -13.79
N ALA A 118 11.90 4.01 -14.03
CA ALA A 118 12.85 4.48 -15.04
C ALA A 118 14.28 4.00 -14.74
N VAL A 119 14.72 4.12 -13.48
CA VAL A 119 16.04 3.66 -13.06
C VAL A 119 16.14 2.13 -13.14
N SER A 120 15.13 1.40 -12.68
CA SER A 120 15.11 -0.06 -12.79
C SER A 120 15.16 -0.53 -14.25
N SER A 121 14.39 0.13 -15.13
CA SER A 121 14.40 -0.16 -16.56
C SER A 121 15.74 0.16 -17.25
N MET A 122 16.52 1.10 -16.73
CA MET A 122 17.79 1.54 -17.33
C MET A 122 18.99 0.75 -16.80
N MET A 123 19.02 0.43 -15.49
CA MET A 123 20.14 -0.23 -14.82
C MET A 123 19.95 -1.74 -14.60
N GLU A 124 18.71 -2.23 -14.47
CA GLU A 124 18.39 -3.65 -14.24
C GLU A 124 17.75 -4.29 -15.48
N ARG A 125 18.02 -3.70 -16.66
CA ARG A 125 17.51 -4.18 -17.96
C ARG A 125 17.91 -5.63 -18.27
N HIS A 126 18.99 -6.13 -17.65
CA HIS A 126 19.45 -7.51 -17.77
C HIS A 126 18.56 -8.52 -17.00
N ASP A 127 18.00 -8.12 -15.84
CA ASP A 127 17.01 -8.93 -15.11
C ASP A 127 15.64 -8.95 -15.81
N PHE A 128 15.26 -7.83 -16.43
CA PHE A 128 14.08 -7.77 -17.31
C PHE A 128 14.24 -8.68 -18.53
N ALA A 129 15.43 -8.75 -19.13
CA ALA A 129 15.72 -9.65 -20.24
C ALA A 129 15.67 -11.13 -19.82
N GLU A 130 16.15 -11.47 -18.61
CA GLU A 130 16.09 -12.82 -18.06
C GLU A 130 14.65 -13.26 -17.71
N LEU A 131 13.82 -12.32 -17.21
CA LEU A 131 12.38 -12.55 -16.99
C LEU A 131 11.61 -12.72 -18.30
N ALA A 132 11.93 -11.92 -19.33
CA ALA A 132 11.32 -12.02 -20.65
C ALA A 132 11.72 -13.30 -21.40
N ALA A 133 12.91 -13.87 -21.12
CA ALA A 133 13.34 -15.15 -21.68
C ALA A 133 12.71 -16.38 -21.00
N LYS A 134 12.09 -16.20 -19.82
CA LYS A 134 11.39 -17.25 -19.06
C LYS A 134 9.86 -17.21 -19.20
N ALA A 135 9.32 -16.21 -19.87
CA ALA A 135 7.89 -16.04 -20.16
C ALA A 135 7.55 -16.63 -21.55
#